data_AF-A0A959H187-F1
#
_entry.id   AF-A0A959H187-F1
#
_cell.length_a   1.000
_cell.length_b   1.000
_cell.length_c   1.000
_cell.angle_alpha   90.00
_cell.angle_beta   90.00
_cell.angle_gamma   90.00
#
_symmetry.space_group_name_H-M   'P 1'
#
loop_
_entity.id
_entity.type
_entity.pdbx_description
1 polymer ?
#
loop_
_entity_poly.entity_id
_entity_poly.type
_entity_poly.pdbx_seq_one_letter_code
_entity_poly.pdbx_strand_id
1 'polypeptide(L)'
;EHAKMSKQLGGIEQLNRLPSAVFIVDIHHEHLALAEARKLHVKTFGMVDTNSDPTLVDFPIPSNDDASKAIAFITNYLANAIREGLEERKAIKSEEKEGADA
;
A
#
# COMPACT_ATOMS: atom_id res chain seq x y z
N GLU A 1 -27.06 -9.91 -6.56
CA GLU A 1 -26.57 -8.52 -6.52
C GLU A 1 -25.71 -8.19 -5.29
N HIS A 2 -26.25 -8.12 -4.07
CA HIS A 2 -25.49 -7.64 -2.89
C HIS A 2 -24.17 -8.41 -2.63
N ALA A 3 -24.20 -9.75 -2.71
CA ALA A 3 -23.00 -10.58 -2.53
C ALA A 3 -21.91 -10.34 -3.60
N LYS A 4 -22.32 -10.02 -4.83
CA LYS A 4 -21.39 -9.74 -5.94
C LYS A 4 -20.70 -8.39 -5.74
N MET A 5 -21.47 -7.37 -5.36
CA MET A 5 -20.93 -6.04 -5.06
C MET A 5 -19.99 -6.07 -3.86
N SER A 6 -20.35 -6.77 -2.78
CA SER A 6 -19.49 -6.93 -1.61
C SER A 6 -18.18 -7.64 -1.96
N LYS A 7 -18.22 -8.67 -2.82
CA LYS A 7 -16.99 -9.34 -3.27
C LYS A 7 -16.06 -8.43 -4.10
N GLN A 8 -16.63 -7.54 -4.92
CA GLN A 8 -15.85 -6.68 -5.82
C GLN A 8 -15.37 -5.38 -5.16
N LEU A 9 -16.16 -4.80 -4.25
CA LEU A 9 -15.92 -3.46 -3.69
C LEU A 9 -15.68 -3.47 -2.17
N GLY A 10 -15.84 -4.61 -1.49
CA GLY A 10 -15.73 -4.69 -0.03
C GLY A 10 -14.37 -4.25 0.51
N GLY A 11 -13.30 -4.40 -0.28
CA GLY A 11 -11.95 -3.94 0.09
C GLY A 11 -11.79 -2.41 0.14
N ILE A 12 -12.63 -1.66 -0.58
CA ILE A 12 -12.58 -0.19 -0.62
C ILE A 12 -13.76 0.46 0.11
N GLU A 13 -14.75 -0.33 0.56
CA GLU A 13 -15.95 0.15 1.24
C GLU A 13 -15.63 0.96 2.51
N GLN A 14 -14.51 0.62 3.18
CA GLN A 14 -14.07 1.30 4.40
C GLN A 14 -13.22 2.56 4.15
N LEU A 15 -12.92 2.89 2.89
CA LEU A 15 -12.11 4.06 2.56
C LEU A 15 -12.95 5.34 2.57
N ASN A 16 -12.80 6.14 3.62
CA ASN A 16 -13.48 7.45 3.75
C ASN A 16 -12.81 8.58 2.94
N ARG A 17 -11.59 8.34 2.45
CA ARG A 17 -10.80 9.31 1.66
C ARG A 17 -9.85 8.57 0.74
N LEU A 18 -9.32 9.28 -0.25
CA LEU A 18 -8.27 8.75 -1.11
C LEU A 18 -7.05 8.31 -0.29
N PRO A 19 -6.46 7.15 -0.59
CA PRO A 19 -5.26 6.68 0.09
C PRO A 19 -4.08 7.59 -0.23
N SER A 20 -3.16 7.75 0.74
CA SER A 20 -1.94 8.54 0.55
C SER A 20 -0.86 7.77 -0.22
N ALA A 21 -0.92 6.43 -0.16
CA ALA A 21 -0.05 5.55 -0.90
C ALA A 21 -0.79 4.25 -1.25
N VAL A 22 -0.38 3.60 -2.34
CA VAL A 22 -0.84 2.28 -2.76
C VAL A 22 0.35 1.34 -2.93
N PHE A 23 0.16 0.09 -2.54
CA PHE A 23 1.09 -0.99 -2.79
C PHE A 23 0.53 -1.90 -3.88
N ILE A 24 1.29 -2.14 -4.94
CA ILE A 24 0.88 -2.89 -6.13
C ILE A 24 1.78 -4.11 -6.29
N VAL A 25 1.17 -5.27 -6.50
CA VAL A 25 1.87 -6.51 -6.85
C VAL A 25 1.73 -6.69 -8.36
N ASP A 26 2.84 -7.01 -9.04
CA ASP A 26 2.92 -7.11 -10.50
C ASP A 26 2.45 -5.82 -11.22
N ILE A 27 3.39 -4.90 -11.40
CA ILE A 27 3.11 -3.60 -12.02
C ILE A 27 2.88 -3.69 -13.53
N HIS A 28 3.29 -4.79 -14.16
CA HIS A 28 3.06 -5.04 -15.57
C HIS A 28 1.60 -5.46 -15.80
N HIS A 29 1.09 -6.35 -14.95
CA HIS A 29 -0.31 -6.78 -15.01
C HIS A 29 -1.27 -5.67 -14.55
N GLU A 30 -0.96 -5.00 -13.43
CA GLU A 30 -1.81 -3.98 -12.79
C GLU A 30 -1.57 -2.54 -13.31
N HIS A 31 -1.27 -2.41 -14.60
CA HIS A 31 -0.99 -1.13 -15.26
C HIS A 31 -2.12 -0.09 -15.14
N LEU A 32 -3.38 -0.52 -15.05
CA LEU A 32 -4.52 0.39 -14.84
C LEU A 32 -4.49 1.02 -13.45
N ALA A 33 -4.23 0.23 -12.41
CA ALA A 33 -4.10 0.73 -11.04
C ALA A 33 -2.95 1.73 -10.93
N LEU A 34 -1.84 1.46 -11.61
CA LEU A 34 -0.69 2.36 -11.69
C LEU A 34 -1.04 3.68 -12.39
N ALA A 35 -1.76 3.63 -13.52
CA ALA A 35 -2.19 4.81 -14.25
C ALA A 35 -3.16 5.68 -13.43
N GLU A 36 -4.11 5.06 -12.73
CA GLU A 36 -5.06 5.76 -11.85
C GLU A 36 -4.34 6.38 -10.64
N ALA A 37 -3.45 5.66 -9.99
CA ALA A 37 -2.66 6.17 -8.87
C ALA A 37 -1.83 7.40 -9.29
N ARG A 38 -1.17 7.34 -10.46
CA ARG A 38 -0.43 8.48 -11.02
C ARG A 38 -1.34 9.66 -11.32
N LYS A 39 -2.52 9.43 -11.88
CA LYS A 39 -3.51 10.48 -12.19
C LYS A 39 -4.04 11.16 -10.92
N LEU A 40 -4.21 10.40 -9.85
CA LEU A 40 -4.69 10.88 -8.55
C LEU A 40 -3.55 11.41 -7.66
N HIS A 41 -2.31 11.42 -8.15
CA HIS A 41 -1.11 11.82 -7.40
C HIS A 41 -0.90 11.02 -6.10
N VAL A 42 -1.33 9.76 -6.10
CA VAL A 42 -1.11 8.83 -4.98
C VAL A 42 0.27 8.21 -5.11
N LYS A 43 1.00 8.10 -4.00
CA LYS A 43 2.34 7.49 -4.01
C LYS A 43 2.28 5.99 -4.24
N THR A 44 3.17 5.49 -5.08
CA THR A 44 3.14 4.11 -5.54
C THR A 44 4.34 3.34 -5.01
N PHE A 45 4.07 2.21 -4.36
CA PHE A 45 5.03 1.19 -3.99
C PHE A 45 4.71 -0.06 -4.80
N GLY A 46 5.69 -0.69 -5.42
CA GLY A 46 5.41 -1.73 -6.42
C GLY A 46 6.43 -2.85 -6.40
N MET A 47 5.95 -4.09 -6.42
CA MET A 47 6.81 -5.24 -6.73
C MET A 47 7.16 -5.22 -8.21
N VAL A 48 8.45 -5.28 -8.52
CA VAL A 48 8.97 -5.22 -9.88
C VAL A 48 9.77 -6.50 -10.16
N ASP A 49 9.27 -7.33 -11.07
CA ASP A 49 9.99 -8.48 -11.60
C ASP A 49 10.74 -8.12 -12.92
N THR A 50 11.45 -9.09 -13.48
CA THR A 50 12.31 -8.95 -14.67
C THR A 50 11.62 -8.41 -15.93
N ASN A 51 10.30 -8.57 -16.03
CA ASN A 51 9.48 -8.12 -17.15
C ASN A 51 8.89 -6.70 -16.97
N SER A 52 9.16 -6.06 -15.84
CA SER A 52 8.51 -4.83 -15.39
C SER A 52 9.48 -3.65 -15.38
N ASP A 53 9.01 -2.44 -15.74
CA ASP A 53 9.83 -1.22 -15.74
C ASP A 53 9.77 -0.53 -14.36
N PRO A 54 10.89 -0.51 -13.59
CA PRO A 54 10.92 0.09 -12.25
C PRO A 54 10.73 1.60 -12.24
N THR A 55 10.86 2.29 -13.38
CA THR A 55 10.70 3.75 -13.49
C THR A 55 9.25 4.21 -13.44
N LEU A 56 8.30 3.27 -13.57
CA LEU A 56 6.87 3.57 -13.57
C LEU A 56 6.30 3.75 -12.16
N VAL A 57 7.04 3.37 -11.12
CA VAL A 57 6.63 3.38 -9.71
C VAL A 57 7.54 4.32 -8.91
N ASP A 58 7.00 5.03 -7.91
CA ASP A 58 7.80 5.93 -7.07
C ASP A 58 8.83 5.17 -6.22
N PHE A 59 8.42 4.03 -5.66
CA PHE A 59 9.23 3.17 -4.79
C PHE A 59 9.21 1.71 -5.28
N PRO A 60 10.08 1.34 -6.24
CA PRO A 60 10.15 -0.01 -6.76
C PRO A 60 10.83 -0.98 -5.79
N ILE A 61 10.28 -2.19 -5.66
CA ILE A 61 10.80 -3.29 -4.84
C ILE A 61 11.14 -4.45 -5.78
N PRO A 62 12.42 -4.66 -6.11
CA PRO A 62 12.86 -5.79 -6.94
C PRO A 62 12.48 -7.11 -6.26
N SER A 63 11.61 -7.88 -6.90
CA SER A 63 11.09 -9.13 -6.31
C SER A 63 10.42 -10.00 -7.35
N ASN A 64 10.32 -11.30 -7.05
CA ASN A 64 9.54 -12.23 -7.84
C ASN A 64 8.06 -12.12 -7.43
N ASP A 65 7.21 -11.64 -8.35
CA ASP A 65 5.76 -11.46 -8.17
C ASP A 65 4.94 -12.71 -8.53
N ASP A 66 5.47 -13.67 -9.28
CA ASP A 66 4.81 -14.95 -9.56
C ASP A 66 4.73 -15.88 -8.33
N ALA A 67 5.69 -15.74 -7.40
CA ALA A 67 5.81 -16.65 -6.26
C ALA A 67 4.99 -16.17 -5.06
N SER A 68 3.95 -16.92 -4.69
CA SER A 68 3.10 -16.60 -3.52
C SER A 68 3.89 -16.46 -2.21
N LYS A 69 4.99 -17.21 -2.05
CA LYS A 69 5.88 -17.08 -0.88
C LYS A 69 6.61 -15.74 -0.85
N ALA A 70 7.05 -15.25 -2.01
CA ALA A 70 7.74 -13.96 -2.12
C ALA A 70 6.77 -12.81 -1.88
N ILE A 71 5.57 -12.86 -2.50
CA ILE A 71 4.50 -11.89 -2.25
C ILE A 71 4.14 -11.86 -0.76
N ALA A 72 3.89 -13.02 -0.16
CA ALA A 72 3.52 -13.09 1.26
C ALA A 72 4.64 -12.55 2.16
N PHE A 73 5.90 -12.87 1.85
CA PHE A 73 7.04 -12.36 2.62
C PHE A 73 7.11 -10.84 2.60
N ILE A 74 7.06 -10.22 1.40
CA ILE A 74 7.13 -8.76 1.25
C ILE A 74 5.90 -8.09 1.86
N THR A 75 4.70 -8.62 1.61
CA THR A 75 3.45 -8.05 2.14
C THR A 75 3.43 -8.09 3.66
N ASN A 76 3.86 -9.19 4.29
CA ASN A 76 3.94 -9.30 5.74
C ASN A 76 4.99 -8.35 6.32
N TYR A 77 6.14 -8.21 5.67
CA TYR A 77 7.18 -7.28 6.08
C TYR A 77 6.65 -5.83 6.06
N LEU A 78 5.99 -5.42 4.98
CA LEU A 78 5.38 -4.10 4.86
C LEU A 78 4.27 -3.89 5.90
N ALA A 79 3.41 -4.89 6.13
CA ALA A 79 2.36 -4.81 7.14
C ALA A 79 2.92 -4.60 8.55
N ASN A 80 4.00 -5.30 8.90
CA ASN A 80 4.69 -5.13 10.18
C ASN A 80 5.30 -3.74 10.31
N ALA A 81 6.01 -3.25 9.28
CA ALA A 81 6.58 -1.91 9.27
C ALA A 81 5.51 -0.81 9.40
N ILE A 82 4.36 -0.98 8.73
CA ILE A 82 3.22 -0.06 8.86
C ILE A 82 2.68 -0.08 10.29
N ARG A 83 2.56 -1.26 10.91
CA ARG A 83 2.08 -1.39 12.29
C ARG A 83 3.02 -0.69 13.27
N GLU A 84 4.32 -0.89 13.13
CA GLU A 84 5.35 -0.23 13.95
C GLU A 84 5.27 1.29 13.80
N GLY A 85 5.23 1.82 12.57
CA GLY A 85 5.10 3.27 12.33
C GLY A 85 3.79 3.87 12.87
N LEU A 86 2.69 3.09 12.90
CA LEU A 86 1.43 3.51 13.53
C LEU A 86 1.51 3.52 15.06
N GLU A 87 2.27 2.61 15.66
CA GLU A 87 2.51 2.58 17.11
C GLU A 87 3.39 3.76 17.55
N GLU A 88 4.48 4.02 16.83
CA GLU A 88 5.36 5.19 17.08
C GLU A 88 4.60 6.50 16.96
N ARG A 89 3.78 6.66 15.92
CA ARG A 89 2.94 7.86 15.75
C ARG A 89 1.96 8.08 16.90
N LYS A 90 1.44 7.01 17.50
CA LYS A 90 0.56 7.11 18.67
C LYS A 90 1.34 7.57 19.90
N ALA A 91 2.53 7.02 20.13
CA ALA A 91 3.41 7.40 21.24
C ALA A 91 3.80 8.89 21.20
N ILE A 92 4.24 9.37 20.02
CA ILE A 92 4.60 10.78 19.83
C ILE A 92 3.40 11.70 20.14
N LYS A 93 2.20 11.33 19.68
CA LYS A 93 0.98 12.11 19.94
C LYS A 93 0.56 12.12 21.41
N SER A 94 0.85 11.08 22.18
CA SER A 94 0.60 11.11 23.63
C SER A 94 1.59 12.03 24.34
N GLU A 95 2.87 11.96 23.99
CA GLU A 95 3.91 12.82 24.58
C GLU A 95 3.67 14.31 24.27
N GLU A 96 3.28 14.65 23.05
CA GLU A 96 2.91 16.02 22.66
C GLU A 96 1.71 16.57 23.44
N LYS A 97 0.75 15.70 23.82
CA LYS A 97 -0.40 16.11 24.64
C LYS A 97 0.00 16.31 26.10
N GLU A 98 0.79 15.41 26.66
CA GLU A 98 1.26 15.53 28.04
C GLU A 98 2.16 16.76 28.24
N GLY A 99 2.96 17.15 27.25
CA GLY A 99 3.77 18.36 27.28
C GLY A 99 3.02 19.67 27.02
N ALA A 100 1.79 19.61 26.48
CA ALA A 100 0.95 20.79 26.27
C ALA A 100 0.01 21.08 27.45
N ASP A 101 -0.26 20.07 28.29
CA ASP A 101 -1.06 20.17 29.51
C ASP A 101 -0.21 20.45 30.77
N ALA A 102 1.12 20.59 30.63
CA ALA A 102 2.08 20.94 31.69
C ALA A 102 2.62 22.38 31.53
#